data_AF-A0A7V1BTE0-F1
#
_entry.id   AF-A0A7V1BTE0-F1
#
_cell.length_a   1.000
_cell.length_b   1.000
_cell.length_c   1.000
_cell.angle_alpha   90.00
_cell.angle_beta   90.00
_cell.angle_gamma   90.00
#
_symmetry.space_group_name_H-M   'P 1'
#
loop_
_entity.id
_entity.type
_entity.pdbx_description
1 polymer ?
#
loop_
_entity_poly.entity_id
_entity_poly.type
_entity_poly.pdbx_seq_one_letter_code
_entity_poly.pdbx_strand_id
1 'polypeptide(L)'
;LVLLTDDKLIAARDPHGFRPLAIGKLNGAYLIASESCAFDIISAEFIREVEPGEIVVIDDDVIRTGSVKSFRINDNNLPRNHCIFEFIYFSRPDSFIFGHNVDKMRRRLGKILARNHPVYSKNDEKIIVISVPDSSNTTALGYQTELEKLGVNCKLEIGLIRSHYIGRTFIQPGQSNREIGVRIKFNTVKGVLEGRTVVIVDDSIVRGTTSKQLVKLIREANPESIHLRISSSPITHPCYYGMDFPSKEELIAHKHNADIDSIKNYLDVDSLEYLTNDEMLEAVSEAGKDNFCDACFSGNYPTEIDLNFKKEIYEN
;
A
#
# COMPACT_ATOMS: atom_id res chain seq x y z
N LEU A 1 11.70 -16.35 -1.97
CA LEU A 1 13.09 -16.56 -2.42
C LEU A 1 13.08 -17.36 -3.70
N VAL A 2 13.94 -17.03 -4.67
CA VAL A 2 14.14 -17.81 -5.91
C VAL A 2 15.63 -18.09 -6.06
N LEU A 3 15.98 -19.34 -6.36
CA LEU A 3 17.34 -19.84 -6.50
C LEU A 3 17.45 -20.59 -7.82
N LEU A 4 18.59 -20.48 -8.48
CA LEU A 4 18.89 -21.20 -9.70
C LEU A 4 20.18 -22.00 -9.49
N THR A 5 20.15 -23.28 -9.82
CA THR A 5 21.33 -24.14 -9.96
C THR A 5 21.51 -24.53 -11.43
N ASP A 6 22.57 -25.28 -11.73
CA ASP A 6 22.85 -25.75 -13.09
C ASP A 6 21.67 -26.53 -13.71
N ASP A 7 20.86 -27.19 -12.88
CA ASP A 7 19.83 -28.13 -13.30
C ASP A 7 18.44 -27.89 -12.67
N LYS A 8 18.27 -26.88 -11.81
CA LYS A 8 17.00 -26.63 -11.09
C LYS A 8 16.71 -25.16 -10.88
N LEU A 9 15.43 -24.81 -11.04
CA LEU A 9 14.84 -23.59 -10.51
C LEU A 9 14.11 -23.92 -9.21
N ILE A 10 14.48 -23.26 -8.11
CA ILE A 10 13.92 -23.50 -6.78
C ILE A 10 13.27 -22.22 -6.28
N ALA A 11 12.04 -22.32 -5.79
CA ALA A 11 11.31 -21.22 -5.19
C ALA A 11 10.88 -21.62 -3.77
N ALA A 12 11.19 -20.78 -2.78
CA ALA A 12 10.84 -21.03 -1.39
C ALA A 12 10.10 -19.83 -0.81
N ARG A 13 8.99 -20.10 -0.11
CA ARG A 13 8.21 -19.10 0.62
C ARG A 13 8.30 -19.36 2.12
N ASP A 14 8.38 -18.28 2.90
CA ASP A 14 8.52 -18.39 4.35
C ASP A 14 7.28 -19.06 4.99
N PRO A 15 7.40 -19.70 6.17
CA PRO A 15 6.29 -20.43 6.80
C PRO A 15 5.05 -19.60 7.15
N HIS A 16 5.20 -18.30 7.35
CA HIS A 16 4.08 -17.39 7.61
C HIS A 16 3.47 -16.84 6.32
N GLY A 17 4.20 -16.93 5.20
CA GLY A 17 3.80 -16.44 3.90
C GLY A 17 3.70 -14.92 3.83
N PHE A 18 4.58 -14.17 4.50
CA PHE A 18 4.54 -12.70 4.54
C PHE A 18 4.48 -12.07 3.15
N ARG A 19 5.31 -12.58 2.23
CA ARG A 19 5.48 -12.04 0.88
C ARG A 19 4.79 -12.90 -0.18
N PRO A 20 4.22 -12.29 -1.23
CA PRO A 20 3.60 -13.04 -2.31
C PRO A 20 4.68 -13.70 -3.18
N LEU A 21 4.34 -14.88 -3.70
CA LEU A 21 5.17 -15.65 -4.62
C LEU A 21 4.26 -16.58 -5.41
N ALA A 22 4.37 -16.55 -6.73
CA ALA A 22 3.48 -17.26 -7.63
C ALA A 22 4.24 -18.03 -8.71
N ILE A 23 3.56 -19.05 -9.24
CA ILE A 23 4.03 -19.93 -10.31
C ILE A 23 3.22 -19.63 -11.56
N GLY A 24 3.92 -19.38 -12.67
CA GLY A 24 3.35 -19.24 -14.00
C GLY A 24 3.92 -20.27 -14.96
N LYS A 25 3.32 -20.37 -16.16
CA LYS A 25 3.78 -21.25 -17.23
C LYS A 25 3.67 -20.58 -18.59
N LEU A 26 4.70 -20.70 -19.42
CA LEU A 26 4.69 -20.19 -20.79
C LEU A 26 5.46 -21.15 -21.70
N ASN A 27 4.84 -21.62 -22.78
CA ASN A 27 5.47 -22.48 -23.78
C ASN A 27 6.19 -23.71 -23.19
N GLY A 28 5.62 -24.31 -22.14
CA GLY A 28 6.19 -25.46 -21.44
C GLY A 28 7.21 -25.12 -20.35
N ALA A 29 7.71 -23.88 -20.28
CA ALA A 29 8.59 -23.41 -19.22
C ALA A 29 7.81 -22.90 -18.01
N TYR A 30 8.33 -23.14 -16.81
CA TYR A 30 7.76 -22.62 -15.57
C TYR A 30 8.44 -21.30 -15.19
N LEU A 31 7.67 -20.42 -14.57
CA LEU A 31 8.05 -19.06 -14.20
C LEU A 31 7.74 -18.86 -12.72
N ILE A 32 8.56 -18.07 -12.02
CA ILE A 32 8.32 -17.69 -10.64
C ILE A 32 8.40 -16.16 -10.55
N ALA A 33 7.40 -15.54 -9.93
CA ALA A 33 7.35 -14.10 -9.74
C ALA A 33 6.72 -13.75 -8.39
N SER A 34 7.02 -12.57 -7.86
CA SER A 34 6.35 -12.06 -6.65
C SER A 34 4.86 -11.80 -6.88
N GLU A 35 4.48 -11.33 -8.06
CA GLU A 35 3.12 -10.91 -8.40
C GLU A 35 2.67 -11.48 -9.74
N SER A 36 1.36 -11.75 -9.88
CA SER A 36 0.79 -12.33 -11.10
C SER A 36 0.90 -11.41 -12.31
N CYS A 37 0.96 -10.09 -12.13
CA CYS A 37 1.05 -9.13 -13.24
C CYS A 37 2.32 -9.33 -14.09
N ALA A 38 3.37 -9.95 -13.53
CA ALA A 38 4.56 -10.34 -14.30
C ALA A 38 4.24 -11.37 -15.39
N PHE A 39 3.27 -12.25 -15.15
CA PHE A 39 2.82 -13.26 -16.10
C PHE A 39 1.96 -12.63 -17.19
N ASP A 40 1.08 -11.69 -16.84
CA ASP A 40 0.19 -11.00 -17.79
C ASP A 40 0.98 -10.29 -18.89
N ILE A 41 2.10 -9.62 -18.53
CA ILE A 41 2.95 -8.87 -19.46
C ILE A 41 3.50 -9.76 -20.58
N ILE A 42 3.80 -11.03 -20.28
CA ILE A 42 4.36 -12.00 -21.24
C ILE A 42 3.32 -13.03 -21.70
N SER A 43 2.03 -12.81 -21.38
CA SER A 43 0.93 -13.72 -21.68
C SER A 43 1.17 -15.15 -21.17
N ALA A 44 1.81 -15.28 -20.01
CA ALA A 44 2.00 -16.55 -19.33
C ALA A 44 0.73 -16.93 -18.54
N GLU A 45 0.45 -18.22 -18.47
CA GLU A 45 -0.63 -18.77 -17.66
C GLU A 45 -0.25 -18.67 -16.18
N PHE A 46 -1.11 -18.09 -15.35
CA PHE A 46 -1.01 -18.21 -13.90
C PHE A 46 -1.44 -19.61 -13.45
N ILE A 47 -0.58 -20.33 -12.75
CA ILE A 47 -0.88 -21.69 -12.27
C ILE A 47 -1.45 -21.65 -10.85
N ARG A 48 -0.67 -21.11 -9.90
CA ARG A 48 -1.08 -20.92 -8.49
C ARG A 48 -0.04 -20.10 -7.73
N GLU A 49 -0.38 -19.72 -6.50
CA GLU A 49 0.60 -19.22 -5.54
C GLU A 49 1.46 -20.35 -4.95
N VAL A 50 2.67 -20.00 -4.53
CA VAL A 50 3.50 -20.83 -3.66
C VAL A 50 2.94 -20.71 -2.25
N GLU A 51 2.62 -21.82 -1.59
CA GLU A 51 2.02 -21.83 -0.26
C GLU A 51 3.04 -21.42 0.82
N PRO A 52 2.58 -20.90 1.98
CA PRO A 52 3.45 -20.65 3.13
C PRO A 52 4.26 -21.90 3.52
N GLY A 53 5.58 -21.75 3.64
CA GLY A 53 6.50 -22.83 3.98
C GLY A 53 6.78 -23.84 2.86
N GLU A 54 6.26 -23.60 1.64
CA GLU A 54 6.48 -24.45 0.48
C GLU A 54 7.85 -24.15 -0.18
N ILE A 55 8.53 -25.23 -0.56
CA ILE A 55 9.65 -25.22 -1.51
C ILE A 55 9.19 -25.92 -2.79
N VAL A 56 9.14 -25.16 -3.87
CA VAL A 56 8.91 -25.64 -5.22
C VAL A 56 10.25 -25.90 -5.90
N VAL A 57 10.37 -27.06 -6.54
CA VAL A 57 11.56 -27.44 -7.34
C VAL A 57 11.11 -27.75 -8.75
N ILE A 58 11.69 -27.06 -9.73
CA ILE A 58 11.45 -27.26 -11.15
C ILE A 58 12.77 -27.77 -11.76
N ASP A 59 12.74 -29.02 -12.23
CA ASP A 59 13.86 -29.72 -12.88
C ASP A 59 13.38 -30.37 -14.19
N ASP A 60 14.27 -31.06 -14.90
CA ASP A 60 13.94 -31.71 -16.19
C ASP A 60 12.76 -32.69 -16.12
N ASP A 61 12.57 -33.34 -14.98
CA ASP A 61 11.45 -34.25 -14.76
C ASP A 61 10.13 -33.48 -14.58
N VAL A 62 10.14 -32.32 -13.93
CA VAL A 62 8.98 -31.40 -13.92
C VAL A 62 8.67 -30.89 -15.32
N ILE A 63 9.68 -30.53 -16.13
CA ILE A 63 9.47 -30.10 -17.51
C ILE A 63 8.84 -31.23 -18.35
N ARG A 64 9.33 -32.46 -18.20
CA ARG A 64 8.82 -33.64 -18.92
C ARG A 64 7.41 -34.06 -18.50
N THR A 65 7.12 -34.05 -17.20
CA THR A 65 5.85 -34.57 -16.66
C THR A 65 4.77 -33.51 -16.51
N GLY A 66 5.16 -32.24 -16.43
CA GLY A 66 4.28 -31.13 -16.09
C GLY A 66 3.84 -31.08 -14.62
N SER A 67 4.35 -31.98 -13.77
CA SER A 67 3.97 -32.07 -12.36
C SER A 67 4.99 -31.34 -11.49
N VAL A 68 4.55 -30.26 -10.84
CA VAL A 68 5.43 -29.44 -9.99
C VAL A 68 5.80 -30.19 -8.71
N LYS A 69 7.09 -30.32 -8.42
CA LYS A 69 7.58 -30.89 -7.15
C LYS A 69 7.47 -29.85 -6.06
N SER A 70 6.83 -30.24 -4.95
CA SER A 70 6.58 -29.38 -3.79
C SER A 70 7.02 -30.10 -2.52
N PHE A 71 7.77 -29.41 -1.68
CA PHE A 71 8.22 -29.85 -0.36
C PHE A 71 7.79 -28.84 0.70
N ARG A 72 7.69 -29.25 1.96
CA ARG A 72 7.42 -28.35 3.08
C ARG A 72 8.62 -28.26 4.00
N ILE A 73 8.96 -27.03 4.42
CA ILE A 73 10.09 -26.77 5.32
C ILE A 73 9.82 -27.32 6.73
N ASN A 74 8.55 -27.28 7.17
CA ASN A 74 8.12 -27.76 8.49
C ASN A 74 6.80 -28.53 8.38
N ASP A 75 6.59 -29.51 9.28
CA ASP A 75 5.30 -30.21 9.44
C ASP A 75 4.26 -29.36 10.23
N ASN A 76 4.70 -28.27 10.86
CA ASN A 76 3.84 -27.40 11.65
C ASN A 76 3.13 -26.37 10.77
N ASN A 77 1.80 -26.37 10.79
CA ASN A 77 0.96 -25.31 10.24
C ASN A 77 1.09 -24.05 11.11
N LEU A 78 2.10 -23.23 10.86
CA LEU A 78 2.20 -21.90 11.45
C LEU A 78 1.06 -21.00 10.95
N PRO A 79 0.62 -20.01 11.75
CA PRO A 79 -0.40 -19.08 11.31
C PRO A 79 0.09 -18.27 10.10
N ARG A 80 -0.80 -18.08 9.13
CA ARG A 80 -0.56 -17.19 7.99
C ARG A 80 -0.45 -15.77 8.52
N ASN A 81 0.53 -15.01 8.04
CA ASN A 81 0.71 -13.59 8.38
C ASN A 81 1.05 -12.82 7.10
N HIS A 82 0.18 -12.92 6.10
CA HIS A 82 0.31 -12.19 4.84
C HIS A 82 0.47 -10.68 5.08
N CYS A 83 1.38 -10.02 4.37
CA CYS A 83 1.59 -8.60 4.59
C CYS A 83 0.40 -7.79 4.07
N ILE A 84 -0.39 -7.18 4.96
CA ILE A 84 -1.53 -6.35 4.55
C ILE A 84 -1.10 -5.12 3.73
N PHE A 85 0.14 -4.67 3.92
CA PHE A 85 0.69 -3.51 3.22
C PHE A 85 0.88 -3.75 1.70
N GLU A 86 0.89 -5.01 1.27
CA GLU A 86 0.80 -5.37 -0.15
C GLU A 86 -0.53 -4.90 -0.76
N PHE A 87 -1.64 -5.09 -0.05
CA PHE A 87 -2.95 -4.60 -0.48
C PHE A 87 -3.10 -3.09 -0.33
N ILE A 88 -2.53 -2.49 0.71
CA ILE A 88 -2.63 -1.04 0.95
C ILE A 88 -1.89 -0.26 -0.14
N TYR A 89 -0.65 -0.65 -0.46
CA TYR A 89 0.23 0.19 -1.28
C TYR A 89 1.14 -0.59 -2.24
N PHE A 90 1.81 -1.65 -1.76
CA PHE A 90 3.04 -2.13 -2.41
C PHE A 90 2.82 -2.90 -3.72
N SER A 91 1.88 -3.84 -3.73
CA SER A 91 1.59 -4.63 -4.93
C SER A 91 0.84 -3.80 -5.98
N ARG A 92 0.94 -4.17 -7.25
CA ARG A 92 0.19 -3.50 -8.30
C ARG A 92 -1.31 -3.82 -8.21
N PRO A 93 -2.21 -2.86 -8.52
CA PRO A 93 -3.66 -3.10 -8.47
C PRO A 93 -4.15 -4.26 -9.35
N ASP A 94 -3.45 -4.55 -10.44
CA ASP A 94 -3.78 -5.61 -11.41
C ASP A 94 -3.22 -6.99 -11.01
N SER A 95 -2.57 -7.10 -9.85
CA SER A 95 -2.07 -8.37 -9.34
C SER A 95 -3.12 -9.16 -8.54
N PHE A 96 -2.98 -10.48 -8.58
CA PHE A 96 -3.64 -11.44 -7.71
C PHE A 96 -2.62 -12.01 -6.72
N ILE A 97 -2.85 -11.78 -5.43
CA ILE A 97 -1.98 -12.22 -4.34
C ILE A 97 -2.82 -12.68 -3.15
N PHE A 98 -2.31 -13.63 -2.39
CA PHE A 98 -2.93 -14.16 -1.18
C PHE A 98 -4.39 -14.62 -1.39
N GLY A 99 -4.71 -15.13 -2.59
CA GLY A 99 -6.06 -15.54 -2.98
C GLY A 99 -6.99 -14.40 -3.43
N HIS A 100 -6.50 -13.16 -3.56
CA HIS A 100 -7.34 -11.99 -3.83
C HIS A 100 -6.74 -11.01 -4.84
N ASN A 101 -7.63 -10.34 -5.60
CA ASN A 101 -7.27 -9.22 -6.46
C ASN A 101 -6.97 -7.97 -5.63
N VAL A 102 -5.82 -7.33 -5.88
CA VAL A 102 -5.39 -6.13 -5.15
C VAL A 102 -6.36 -4.97 -5.32
N ASP A 103 -6.81 -4.67 -6.55
CA ASP A 103 -7.81 -3.61 -6.82
C ASP A 103 -9.10 -3.80 -6.00
N LYS A 104 -9.61 -5.04 -5.92
CA LYS A 104 -10.83 -5.36 -5.16
C LYS A 104 -10.64 -5.00 -3.68
N MET A 105 -9.48 -5.33 -3.10
CA MET A 105 -9.16 -5.04 -1.71
C MET A 105 -9.02 -3.53 -1.46
N ARG A 106 -8.35 -2.79 -2.35
CA ARG A 106 -8.22 -1.33 -2.25
C ARG A 106 -9.55 -0.59 -2.33
N ARG A 107 -10.41 -0.98 -3.27
CA ARG A 107 -11.78 -0.43 -3.34
C ARG A 107 -12.57 -0.70 -2.06
N ARG A 108 -12.36 -1.86 -1.43
CA ARG A 108 -13.02 -2.21 -0.16
C ARG A 108 -12.49 -1.37 0.99
N LEU A 109 -11.18 -1.14 1.09
CA LEU A 109 -10.60 -0.18 2.04
C LEU A 109 -11.24 1.21 1.90
N GLY A 110 -11.38 1.70 0.66
CA GLY A 110 -12.05 2.97 0.38
C GLY A 110 -13.51 3.01 0.86
N LYS A 111 -14.29 1.95 0.60
CA LYS A 111 -15.68 1.86 1.06
C LYS A 111 -15.78 1.88 2.59
N ILE A 112 -14.95 1.10 3.28
CA ILE A 112 -14.92 1.08 4.75
C ILE A 112 -14.56 2.47 5.30
N LEU A 113 -13.58 3.12 4.69
CA LEU A 113 -13.15 4.47 5.06
C LEU A 113 -14.28 5.50 4.90
N ALA A 114 -15.08 5.44 3.84
CA ALA A 114 -16.23 6.32 3.65
C ALA A 114 -17.38 6.02 4.61
N ARG A 115 -17.64 4.75 4.90
CA ARG A 115 -18.69 4.32 5.82
C ARG A 115 -18.43 4.79 7.25
N ASN A 116 -17.18 4.69 7.70
CA ASN A 116 -16.81 5.04 9.08
C ASN A 116 -16.43 6.53 9.21
N HIS A 117 -15.82 7.10 8.17
CA HIS A 117 -15.24 8.45 8.19
C HIS A 117 -15.70 9.31 7.00
N PRO A 118 -17.02 9.53 6.83
CA PRO A 118 -17.53 10.36 5.76
C PRO A 118 -17.13 11.84 5.91
N VAL A 119 -17.25 12.60 4.83
CA VAL A 119 -17.19 14.07 4.83
C VAL A 119 -18.53 14.57 4.34
N TYR A 120 -19.11 15.53 5.05
CA TYR A 120 -20.34 16.20 4.64
C TYR A 120 -20.06 17.69 4.42
N SER A 121 -20.64 18.24 3.36
CA SER A 121 -20.59 19.69 3.10
C SER A 121 -21.72 20.39 3.84
N LYS A 122 -21.51 21.66 4.21
CA LYS A 122 -22.47 22.42 5.04
C LYS A 122 -23.82 22.68 4.36
N ASN A 123 -23.82 22.77 3.02
CA ASN A 123 -24.99 23.14 2.22
C ASN A 123 -25.29 22.13 1.09
N ASP A 124 -24.93 20.85 1.27
CA ASP A 124 -25.04 19.82 0.22
C ASP A 124 -24.30 20.18 -1.08
N GLU A 125 -23.26 21.02 -0.96
CA GLU A 125 -22.36 21.35 -2.04
C GLU A 125 -21.57 20.12 -2.48
N LYS A 126 -21.28 20.05 -3.78
CA LYS A 126 -20.57 18.92 -4.37
C LYS A 126 -19.15 18.83 -3.82
N ILE A 127 -18.89 17.76 -3.07
CA ILE A 127 -17.57 17.40 -2.55
C ILE A 127 -16.71 16.84 -3.68
N ILE A 128 -15.47 17.32 -3.78
CA ILE A 128 -14.50 16.81 -4.75
C ILE A 128 -13.60 15.80 -4.06
N VAL A 129 -13.77 14.52 -4.40
CA VAL A 129 -12.87 13.45 -3.95
C VAL A 129 -11.72 13.37 -4.95
N ILE A 130 -10.49 13.32 -4.44
CA ILE A 130 -9.28 13.12 -5.24
C ILE A 130 -8.41 12.05 -4.59
N SER A 131 -7.63 11.32 -5.39
CA SER A 131 -6.58 10.43 -4.89
C SER A 131 -5.24 11.14 -4.88
N VAL A 132 -4.33 10.67 -4.00
CA VAL A 132 -2.89 10.84 -4.21
C VAL A 132 -2.43 9.79 -5.23
N PRO A 133 -1.98 10.19 -6.44
CA PRO A 133 -1.67 9.21 -7.47
C PRO A 133 -0.31 8.51 -7.22
N ASP A 134 -0.15 7.22 -7.56
CA ASP A 134 -1.11 6.36 -8.26
C ASP A 134 -1.73 5.28 -7.37
N SER A 135 -1.18 5.05 -6.18
CA SER A 135 -1.53 3.94 -5.29
C SER A 135 -2.98 4.03 -4.79
N SER A 136 -3.45 5.23 -4.45
CA SER A 136 -4.76 5.45 -3.84
C SER A 136 -5.90 5.63 -4.84
N ASN A 137 -5.64 5.54 -6.15
CA ASN A 137 -6.65 5.77 -7.20
C ASN A 137 -7.88 4.85 -7.04
N THR A 138 -7.64 3.56 -6.79
CA THR A 138 -8.72 2.56 -6.65
C THR A 138 -9.41 2.64 -5.29
N THR A 139 -8.67 3.03 -4.25
CA THR A 139 -9.23 3.37 -2.93
C THR A 139 -10.15 4.59 -3.01
N ALA A 140 -9.77 5.66 -3.70
CA ALA A 140 -10.59 6.87 -3.86
C ALA A 140 -11.88 6.58 -4.63
N LEU A 141 -11.83 5.72 -5.66
CA LEU A 141 -13.03 5.20 -6.33
C LEU A 141 -13.96 4.49 -5.34
N GLY A 142 -13.41 3.63 -4.48
CA GLY A 142 -14.17 2.93 -3.43
C GLY A 142 -14.81 3.89 -2.43
N TYR A 143 -14.04 4.87 -1.96
CA TYR A 143 -14.48 5.90 -1.01
C TYR A 143 -15.63 6.73 -1.59
N GLN A 144 -15.45 7.26 -2.80
CA GLN A 144 -16.45 8.08 -3.48
C GLN A 144 -17.73 7.29 -3.79
N THR A 145 -17.61 6.05 -4.27
CA THR A 145 -18.78 5.19 -4.56
C THR A 145 -19.60 4.94 -3.29
N GLU A 146 -18.95 4.77 -2.14
CA GLU A 146 -19.68 4.53 -0.89
C GLU A 146 -20.29 5.81 -0.33
N LEU A 147 -19.62 6.96 -0.45
CA LEU A 147 -20.22 8.25 -0.14
C LEU A 147 -21.51 8.51 -0.92
N GLU A 148 -21.54 8.21 -2.23
CA GLU A 148 -22.77 8.32 -3.03
C GLU A 148 -23.91 7.45 -2.49
N LYS A 149 -23.62 6.22 -2.04
CA LYS A 149 -24.64 5.35 -1.43
C LYS A 149 -25.16 5.87 -0.11
N LEU A 150 -24.32 6.60 0.63
CA LEU A 150 -24.71 7.31 1.86
C LEU A 150 -25.50 8.59 1.56
N GLY A 151 -25.75 8.90 0.28
CA GLY A 151 -26.50 10.09 -0.15
C GLY A 151 -25.68 11.37 -0.17
N VAL A 152 -24.34 11.27 -0.13
CA VAL A 152 -23.46 12.44 -0.16
C VAL A 152 -23.24 12.90 -1.60
N ASN A 153 -23.55 14.17 -1.87
CA ASN A 153 -23.25 14.81 -3.16
C ASN A 153 -21.74 14.97 -3.35
N CYS A 154 -21.12 14.00 -4.01
CA CYS A 154 -19.68 13.97 -4.24
C CYS A 154 -19.35 13.58 -5.69
N LYS A 155 -18.11 13.84 -6.11
CA LYS A 155 -17.59 13.42 -7.40
C LYS A 155 -16.09 13.14 -7.30
N LEU A 156 -15.64 12.06 -7.91
CA LEU A 156 -14.22 11.80 -8.10
C LEU A 156 -13.71 12.66 -9.26
N GLU A 157 -12.65 13.42 -9.04
CA GLU A 157 -12.00 14.24 -10.06
C GLU A 157 -10.48 14.08 -10.00
N ILE A 158 -9.81 14.46 -11.08
CA ILE A 158 -8.35 14.52 -11.13
C ILE A 158 -7.91 15.89 -10.61
N GLY A 159 -7.73 16.02 -9.30
CA GLY A 159 -7.19 17.23 -8.68
C GLY A 159 -5.66 17.30 -8.64
N LEU A 160 -5.01 16.16 -8.80
CA LEU A 160 -3.55 16.01 -8.81
C LEU A 160 -3.11 15.24 -10.06
N ILE A 161 -2.13 15.78 -10.76
CA ILE A 161 -1.47 15.12 -11.88
C ILE A 161 -0.06 14.75 -11.46
N ARG A 162 0.25 13.46 -11.52
CA ARG A 162 1.61 12.96 -11.30
C ARG A 162 2.48 13.26 -12.52
N SER A 163 3.65 13.84 -12.31
CA SER A 163 4.66 13.99 -13.35
C SER A 163 5.32 12.62 -13.59
N HIS A 164 5.12 12.03 -14.76
CA HIS A 164 5.71 10.70 -15.09
C HIS A 164 7.17 10.77 -15.55
N TYR A 165 7.69 11.97 -15.86
CA TYR A 165 9.01 12.18 -16.46
C TYR A 165 10.02 12.80 -15.49
N ILE A 166 9.94 12.43 -14.21
CA ILE A 166 10.85 12.94 -13.19
C ILE A 166 12.16 12.15 -13.27
N GLY A 167 13.22 12.80 -13.76
CA GLY A 167 14.57 12.26 -13.70
C GLY A 167 15.17 12.32 -12.28
N ARG A 168 16.37 11.75 -12.11
CA ARG A 168 17.17 11.95 -10.89
C ARG A 168 17.40 13.45 -10.68
N THR A 169 17.01 13.98 -9.52
CA THR A 169 17.41 15.32 -9.11
C THR A 169 18.89 15.31 -8.75
N PHE A 170 19.74 16.01 -9.53
CA PHE A 170 21.15 16.19 -9.20
C PHE A 170 21.31 16.93 -7.87
N ILE A 171 22.42 16.67 -7.16
CA ILE A 171 22.78 17.36 -5.91
C ILE A 171 22.84 18.87 -6.19
N GLN A 172 21.82 19.60 -5.77
CA GLN A 172 21.80 21.06 -5.83
C GLN A 172 22.16 21.61 -4.44
N PRO A 173 23.23 22.41 -4.30
CA PRO A 173 23.62 22.98 -3.02
C PRO A 173 22.61 24.05 -2.58
N GLY A 174 22.02 23.90 -1.39
CA GLY A 174 21.17 24.91 -0.76
C GLY A 174 20.00 24.35 0.06
N GLN A 175 19.81 24.85 1.30
CA GLN A 175 18.76 24.44 2.25
C GLN A 175 17.33 24.84 1.80
N SER A 176 17.18 25.70 0.79
CA SER A 176 15.90 26.24 0.31
C SER A 176 15.07 25.30 -0.58
N ASN A 177 15.62 24.15 -1.02
CA ASN A 177 15.06 23.42 -2.17
C ASN A 177 14.26 22.15 -1.85
N ARG A 178 14.01 21.81 -0.58
CA ARG A 178 13.12 20.65 -0.25
C ARG A 178 11.65 20.89 -0.64
N GLU A 179 11.21 22.14 -0.78
CA GLU A 179 9.85 22.46 -1.26
C GLU A 179 9.66 22.19 -2.77
N ILE A 180 10.73 22.14 -3.55
CA ILE A 180 10.68 21.88 -5.00
C ILE A 180 10.32 20.41 -5.27
N GLY A 181 10.66 19.49 -4.37
CA GLY A 181 10.52 18.04 -4.58
C GLY A 181 9.09 17.58 -4.86
N VAL A 182 8.09 18.05 -4.11
CA VAL A 182 6.68 17.71 -4.37
C VAL A 182 6.13 18.42 -5.60
N ARG A 183 6.55 19.65 -5.91
CA ARG A 183 6.15 20.34 -7.15
C ARG A 183 6.71 19.68 -8.41
N ILE A 184 7.88 19.06 -8.31
CA ILE A 184 8.41 18.21 -9.39
C ILE A 184 7.50 16.97 -9.57
N LYS A 185 6.97 16.43 -8.47
CA LYS A 185 6.18 15.20 -8.46
C LYS A 185 4.73 15.37 -8.88
N PHE A 186 4.09 16.44 -8.46
CA PHE A 186 2.67 16.66 -8.64
C PHE A 186 2.36 18.08 -9.07
N ASN A 187 1.38 18.22 -9.95
CA ASN A 187 0.74 19.49 -10.30
C ASN A 187 -0.72 19.45 -9.90
N THR A 188 -1.22 20.55 -9.35
CA THR A 188 -2.64 20.69 -9.00
C THR A 188 -3.45 21.17 -10.18
N VAL A 189 -4.67 20.65 -10.31
CA VAL A 189 -5.65 21.11 -11.30
C VAL A 189 -6.52 22.17 -10.65
N LYS A 190 -6.07 23.43 -10.67
CA LYS A 190 -6.73 24.53 -9.94
C LYS A 190 -8.25 24.62 -10.19
N GLY A 191 -8.69 24.48 -11.45
CA GLY A 191 -10.11 24.53 -11.81
C GLY A 191 -10.98 23.44 -11.20
N VAL A 192 -10.39 22.35 -10.71
CA VAL A 192 -11.08 21.28 -9.96
C VAL A 192 -11.18 21.61 -8.47
N LEU A 193 -10.20 22.34 -7.92
CA LEU A 193 -10.01 22.51 -6.48
C LEU A 193 -10.52 23.85 -5.93
N GLU A 194 -10.46 24.92 -6.73
CA GLU A 194 -10.73 26.29 -6.27
C GLU A 194 -12.17 26.45 -5.72
N GLY A 195 -12.28 26.93 -4.48
CA GLY A 195 -13.54 27.17 -3.79
C GLY A 195 -14.35 25.92 -3.46
N ARG A 196 -13.73 24.73 -3.45
CA ARG A 196 -14.42 23.45 -3.18
C ARG A 196 -14.02 22.85 -1.84
N THR A 197 -14.96 22.11 -1.23
CA THR A 197 -14.64 21.10 -0.21
C THR A 197 -13.93 19.92 -0.88
N VAL A 198 -12.66 19.69 -0.56
CA VAL A 198 -11.81 18.65 -1.17
C VAL A 198 -11.53 17.53 -0.16
N VAL A 199 -11.79 16.29 -0.57
CA VAL A 199 -11.35 15.09 0.16
C VAL A 199 -10.19 14.45 -0.57
N ILE A 200 -9.03 14.44 0.09
CA ILE A 200 -7.83 13.77 -0.38
C ILE A 200 -7.82 12.36 0.21
N VAL A 201 -7.83 11.34 -0.64
CA VAL A 201 -7.66 9.94 -0.24
C VAL A 201 -6.22 9.53 -0.51
N ASP A 202 -5.52 9.12 0.54
CA ASP A 202 -4.14 8.62 0.50
C ASP A 202 -4.07 7.23 1.15
N ASP A 203 -3.09 6.42 0.79
CA ASP A 203 -2.99 5.05 1.29
C ASP A 203 -2.43 4.98 2.71
N SER A 204 -1.41 5.80 3.01
CA SER A 204 -0.68 5.79 4.28
C SER A 204 0.08 7.10 4.51
N ILE A 205 0.42 7.38 5.78
CA ILE A 205 1.34 8.47 6.13
C ILE A 205 2.50 7.92 6.97
N VAL A 206 3.71 7.97 6.40
CA VAL A 206 4.94 7.46 7.05
C VAL A 206 5.66 8.57 7.84
N ARG A 207 6.36 9.48 7.15
CA ARG A 207 7.07 10.62 7.77
C ARG A 207 6.24 11.90 7.82
N GLY A 208 5.13 11.96 7.09
CA GLY A 208 4.25 13.13 6.94
C GLY A 208 4.81 14.32 6.16
N THR A 209 6.10 14.38 5.87
CA THR A 209 6.71 15.48 5.11
C THR A 209 6.14 15.62 3.70
N THR A 210 5.92 14.49 3.00
CA THR A 210 5.32 14.49 1.65
C THR A 210 3.87 14.95 1.70
N SER A 211 3.07 14.40 2.61
CA SER A 211 1.66 14.79 2.78
C SER A 211 1.53 16.27 3.15
N LYS A 212 2.39 16.80 4.04
CA LYS A 212 2.41 18.23 4.39
C LYS A 212 2.70 19.12 3.19
N GLN A 213 3.69 18.76 2.38
CA GLN A 213 4.01 19.50 1.16
C GLN A 213 2.90 19.42 0.11
N LEU A 214 2.26 18.25 -0.02
CA LEU A 214 1.12 18.05 -0.93
C LEU A 214 -0.08 18.88 -0.51
N VAL A 215 -0.42 18.90 0.78
CA VAL A 215 -1.48 19.73 1.34
C VAL A 215 -1.18 21.20 1.09
N LYS A 216 0.06 21.68 1.33
CA LYS A 216 0.47 23.05 1.01
C LYS A 216 0.22 23.38 -0.47
N LEU A 217 0.63 22.49 -1.38
CA LEU A 217 0.43 22.66 -2.82
C LEU A 217 -1.07 22.73 -3.20
N ILE A 218 -1.91 21.92 -2.57
CA ILE A 218 -3.37 21.94 -2.79
C ILE A 218 -3.98 23.21 -2.23
N ARG A 219 -3.54 23.65 -1.05
CA ARG A 219 -4.02 24.89 -0.40
C ARG A 219 -3.75 26.13 -1.27
N GLU A 220 -2.66 26.15 -2.04
CA GLU A 220 -2.38 27.20 -3.04
C GLU A 220 -3.38 27.27 -4.20
N ALA A 221 -4.14 26.19 -4.45
CA ALA A 221 -5.24 26.21 -5.40
C ALA A 221 -6.53 26.83 -4.82
N ASN A 222 -6.49 27.31 -3.57
CA ASN A 222 -7.59 27.95 -2.83
C ASN A 222 -8.87 27.09 -2.69
N PRO A 223 -8.79 25.83 -2.20
CA PRO A 223 -9.99 25.09 -1.82
C PRO A 223 -10.69 25.76 -0.62
N GLU A 224 -11.98 25.47 -0.44
CA GLU A 224 -12.74 25.90 0.73
C GLU A 224 -12.25 25.19 2.00
N SER A 225 -12.08 23.87 1.92
CA SER A 225 -11.57 23.02 2.99
C SER A 225 -10.84 21.80 2.42
N ILE A 226 -9.92 21.25 3.20
CA ILE A 226 -9.13 20.07 2.86
C ILE A 226 -9.34 19.00 3.94
N HIS A 227 -9.93 17.88 3.54
CA HIS A 227 -10.13 16.71 4.39
C HIS A 227 -9.24 15.56 3.93
N LEU A 228 -8.35 15.08 4.79
CA LEU A 228 -7.47 13.96 4.48
C LEU A 228 -8.07 12.65 5.02
N ARG A 229 -8.09 11.62 4.20
CA ARG A 229 -8.65 10.29 4.51
C ARG A 229 -7.63 9.22 4.17
N ILE A 230 -7.15 8.51 5.19
CA ILE A 230 -6.07 7.54 5.06
C ILE A 230 -6.62 6.13 5.17
N SER A 231 -6.38 5.31 4.13
CA SER A 231 -6.92 3.96 4.06
C SER A 231 -6.09 2.90 4.80
N SER A 232 -5.24 3.32 5.72
CA SER A 232 -4.50 2.46 6.64
C SER A 232 -4.63 2.98 8.07
N SER A 233 -4.34 2.11 9.03
CA SER A 233 -4.06 2.55 10.40
C SER A 233 -2.77 3.40 10.46
N PRO A 234 -2.59 4.27 11.48
CA PRO A 234 -1.35 5.00 11.66
C PRO A 234 -0.15 4.05 11.79
N ILE A 235 0.90 4.27 10.99
CA ILE A 235 2.13 3.47 11.04
C ILE A 235 2.97 3.92 12.23
N THR A 236 3.00 3.11 13.28
CA THR A 236 3.67 3.42 14.55
C THR A 236 4.94 2.61 14.79
N HIS A 237 5.17 1.58 13.98
CA HIS A 237 6.28 0.64 14.13
C HIS A 237 6.99 0.39 12.78
N PRO A 238 8.32 0.17 12.80
CA PRO A 238 9.06 -0.20 11.60
C PRO A 238 8.65 -1.60 11.10
N CYS A 239 9.09 -1.98 9.90
CA CYS A 239 8.87 -3.32 9.37
C CYS A 239 10.18 -4.11 9.36
N TYR A 240 10.16 -5.36 9.82
CA TYR A 240 11.29 -6.30 9.74
C TYR A 240 11.10 -7.38 8.68
N TYR A 241 10.01 -7.31 7.91
CA TYR A 241 9.61 -8.33 6.94
C TYR A 241 9.70 -7.86 5.49
N GLY A 242 10.47 -6.79 5.22
CA GLY A 242 10.81 -6.34 3.86
C GLY A 242 10.13 -5.06 3.37
N MET A 243 9.28 -4.38 4.17
CA MET A 243 8.88 -3.00 3.83
C MET A 243 9.97 -2.03 4.27
N ASP A 244 10.36 -1.11 3.39
CA ASP A 244 11.38 -0.09 3.67
C ASP A 244 10.82 1.09 4.48
N PHE A 245 10.48 0.83 5.74
CA PHE A 245 10.08 1.89 6.65
C PHE A 245 11.29 2.52 7.35
N PRO A 246 11.22 3.83 7.66
CA PRO A 246 12.25 4.52 8.40
C PRO A 246 12.26 4.07 9.87
N SER A 247 13.17 4.63 10.67
CA SER A 247 13.21 4.32 12.10
C SER A 247 11.91 4.74 12.80
N LYS A 248 11.65 4.15 13.97
CA LYS A 248 10.45 4.44 14.76
C LYS A 248 10.32 5.94 15.07
N GLU A 249 11.44 6.59 15.38
CA GLU A 249 11.55 8.01 15.70
C GLU A 249 11.22 8.92 14.52
N GLU A 250 11.29 8.42 13.28
CA GLU A 250 10.98 9.18 12.07
C GLU A 250 9.50 9.12 11.68
N LEU A 251 8.76 8.12 12.17
CA LEU A 251 7.34 7.92 11.88
C LEU A 251 6.50 9.04 12.50
N ILE A 252 5.63 9.67 11.69
CA ILE A 252 4.81 10.80 12.17
C ILE A 252 3.86 10.37 13.28
N ALA A 253 3.25 9.18 13.15
CA ALA A 253 2.35 8.68 14.17
C ALA A 253 3.09 8.45 15.49
N HIS A 254 4.34 7.99 15.45
CA HIS A 254 5.15 7.86 16.66
C HIS A 254 5.54 9.22 17.25
N LYS A 255 6.00 10.17 16.42
CA LYS A 255 6.39 11.54 16.86
C LYS A 255 5.26 12.31 17.54
N HIS A 256 4.03 12.05 17.12
CA HIS A 256 2.83 12.68 17.66
C HIS A 256 2.08 11.76 18.64
N ASN A 257 2.71 10.72 19.18
CA ASN A 257 2.11 9.82 20.19
C ASN A 257 0.76 9.21 19.76
N ALA A 258 0.60 8.93 18.47
CA ALA A 258 -0.64 8.48 17.83
C ALA A 258 -1.84 9.42 18.02
N ASP A 259 -1.61 10.69 18.38
CA ASP A 259 -2.64 11.72 18.46
C ASP A 259 -2.95 12.29 17.06
N ILE A 260 -4.12 11.92 16.55
CA ILE A 260 -4.58 12.32 15.21
C ILE A 260 -4.77 13.83 15.10
N ASP A 261 -5.20 14.52 16.16
CA ASP A 261 -5.37 15.97 16.13
C ASP A 261 -4.03 16.69 16.02
N SER A 262 -3.01 16.19 16.71
CA SER A 262 -1.64 16.71 16.61
C SER A 262 -1.08 16.52 15.18
N ILE A 263 -1.34 15.37 14.55
CA ILE A 263 -0.94 15.11 13.16
C ILE A 263 -1.71 16.00 12.18
N LYS A 264 -3.04 16.16 12.37
CA LYS A 264 -3.90 17.06 11.58
C LYS A 264 -3.35 18.48 11.58
N ASN A 265 -3.02 19.00 12.75
CA ASN A 265 -2.44 20.34 12.91
C ASN A 265 -1.05 20.45 12.25
N TYR A 266 -0.23 19.40 12.33
CA TYR A 266 1.06 19.37 11.65
C TYR A 266 0.92 19.43 10.12
N LEU A 267 -0.06 18.72 9.57
CA LEU A 267 -0.35 18.65 8.13
C LEU A 267 -1.10 19.87 7.61
N ASP A 268 -1.70 20.68 8.49
CA ASP A 268 -2.51 21.85 8.16
C ASP A 268 -3.70 21.48 7.27
N VAL A 269 -4.56 20.57 7.75
CA VAL A 269 -5.82 20.15 7.10
C VAL A 269 -7.01 20.38 8.02
N ASP A 270 -8.20 20.56 7.45
CA ASP A 270 -9.44 20.83 8.20
C ASP A 270 -9.93 19.60 8.97
N SER A 271 -9.74 18.40 8.39
CA SER A 271 -9.91 17.15 9.13
C SER A 271 -8.98 16.05 8.62
N LEU A 272 -8.61 15.14 9.51
CA LEU A 272 -7.77 13.98 9.21
C LEU A 272 -8.40 12.77 9.88
N GLU A 273 -8.67 11.72 9.11
CA GLU A 273 -9.11 10.43 9.64
C GLU A 273 -8.29 9.30 9.02
N TYR A 274 -7.99 8.31 9.85
CA TYR A 274 -7.38 7.04 9.46
C TYR A 274 -8.40 5.93 9.66
N LEU A 275 -8.29 4.85 8.89
CA LEU A 275 -8.91 3.60 9.34
C LEU A 275 -8.32 3.19 10.68
N THR A 276 -9.14 2.70 11.59
CA THR A 276 -8.59 1.94 12.73
C THR A 276 -8.02 0.61 12.25
N ASN A 277 -7.25 -0.07 13.09
CA ASN A 277 -6.68 -1.37 12.73
C ASN A 277 -7.77 -2.41 12.41
N ASP A 278 -8.86 -2.43 13.18
CA ASP A 278 -9.98 -3.36 12.98
C ASP A 278 -10.78 -3.06 11.71
N GLU A 279 -10.97 -1.78 11.40
CA GLU A 279 -11.61 -1.31 10.16
C GLU A 279 -10.75 -1.66 8.94
N MET A 280 -9.43 -1.46 9.04
CA MET A 280 -8.50 -1.85 7.98
C MET A 280 -8.53 -3.36 7.76
N LEU A 281 -8.49 -4.17 8.82
CA LEU A 281 -8.58 -5.63 8.74
C LEU A 281 -9.96 -6.12 8.26
N GLU A 282 -11.03 -5.32 8.42
CA GLU A 282 -12.33 -5.62 7.81
C GLU A 282 -12.23 -5.72 6.27
N ALA A 283 -11.32 -5.00 5.63
CA ALA A 283 -11.14 -5.10 4.18
C ALA A 283 -10.70 -6.50 3.72
N VAL A 284 -9.97 -7.21 4.57
CA VAL A 284 -9.47 -8.56 4.28
C VAL A 284 -10.26 -9.65 5.02
N SER A 285 -11.46 -9.36 5.52
CA SER A 285 -12.22 -10.35 6.31
C SER A 285 -12.56 -11.63 5.53
N GLU A 286 -12.78 -11.53 4.21
CA GLU A 286 -13.00 -12.69 3.31
C GLU A 286 -11.77 -13.61 3.25
N ALA A 287 -10.59 -13.06 3.49
CA ALA A 287 -9.30 -13.76 3.52
C ALA A 287 -8.94 -14.31 4.91
N GLY A 288 -9.78 -14.04 5.92
CA GLY A 288 -9.52 -14.27 7.34
C GLY A 288 -8.63 -13.17 7.93
N LYS A 289 -9.21 -12.31 8.79
CA LYS A 289 -8.49 -11.17 9.38
C LYS A 289 -7.19 -11.58 10.07
N ASP A 290 -7.23 -12.71 10.78
CA ASP A 290 -6.11 -13.26 11.55
C ASP A 290 -4.99 -13.85 10.68
N ASN A 291 -5.18 -13.91 9.36
CA ASN A 291 -4.15 -14.37 8.42
C ASN A 291 -3.20 -13.25 7.95
N PHE A 292 -3.34 -12.03 8.49
CA PHE A 292 -2.58 -10.86 8.04
C PHE A 292 -1.67 -10.29 9.13
N CYS A 293 -0.45 -9.95 8.73
CA CYS A 293 0.46 -9.19 9.55
C CYS A 293 0.06 -7.72 9.56
N ASP A 294 -0.19 -7.18 10.75
CA ASP A 294 -0.48 -5.77 11.00
C ASP A 294 0.60 -5.11 11.89
N ALA A 295 1.75 -5.75 12.07
CA ALA A 295 2.77 -5.37 13.06
C ALA A 295 3.26 -3.91 12.93
N CYS A 296 3.23 -3.35 11.72
CA CYS A 296 3.60 -1.95 11.46
C CYS A 296 2.64 -0.94 12.14
N PHE A 297 1.43 -1.39 12.46
CA PHE A 297 0.36 -0.63 13.09
C PHE A 297 0.16 -1.04 14.55
N SER A 298 0.11 -2.35 14.82
CA SER A 298 -0.19 -2.92 16.14
C SER A 298 1.04 -3.05 17.04
N GLY A 299 2.24 -3.16 16.45
CA GLY A 299 3.47 -3.53 17.17
C GLY A 299 3.56 -5.02 17.54
N ASN A 300 2.56 -5.83 17.19
CA ASN A 300 2.52 -7.25 17.48
C ASN A 300 3.22 -8.04 16.35
N TYR A 301 4.50 -8.32 16.54
CA TYR A 301 5.28 -9.09 15.56
C TYR A 301 5.02 -10.59 15.70
N PRO A 302 4.66 -11.30 14.61
CA PRO A 302 4.40 -12.74 14.64
C PRO A 302 5.66 -13.61 14.78
N THR A 303 6.85 -13.00 14.77
CA THR A 303 8.13 -13.68 15.00
C THR A 303 8.95 -12.91 16.04
N GLU A 304 9.93 -13.56 16.66
CA GLU A 304 10.96 -12.84 17.40
C GLU A 304 11.70 -11.89 16.46
N ILE A 305 11.90 -10.66 16.92
CA ILE A 305 12.61 -9.61 16.17
C ILE A 305 13.77 -9.09 17.00
N ASP A 306 14.89 -8.84 16.33
CA ASP A 306 16.01 -8.14 16.96
C ASP A 306 15.78 -6.64 16.90
N LEU A 307 15.35 -6.06 18.02
CA LEU A 307 15.13 -4.62 18.14
C LEU A 307 16.43 -3.80 18.09
N ASN A 308 17.59 -4.43 18.29
CA ASN A 308 18.88 -3.76 18.17
C ASN A 308 19.35 -3.67 16.70
N PHE A 309 18.72 -4.43 15.80
CA PHE A 309 19.02 -4.35 14.38
C PHE A 309 18.57 -3.00 13.81
N LYS A 310 19.54 -2.17 13.43
CA LYS A 310 19.31 -0.91 12.73
C LYS A 310 19.57 -1.11 11.24
N LYS A 311 18.74 -0.49 10.39
CA LYS A 311 18.92 -0.53 8.93
C LYS A 311 20.36 -0.16 8.50
N GLU A 312 20.95 0.80 9.20
CA GLU A 312 22.28 1.36 8.93
C GLU A 312 23.43 0.60 9.63
N ILE A 313 23.16 -0.55 10.28
CA ILE A 313 24.17 -1.23 11.11
C ILE A 313 25.40 -1.71 10.32
N TYR A 314 25.24 -1.88 9.00
CA TYR A 314 26.32 -2.24 8.05
C TYR A 314 26.70 -1.10 7.10
N GLU A 315 26.15 0.11 7.29
CA GLU A 315 26.42 1.28 6.41
C GLU A 315 27.62 2.13 6.91
N ASN A 316 28.43 1.63 7.85
CA ASN A 316 29.65 2.28 8.35
C ASN A 316 30.85 2.10 7.41
#